data_AF-A0A7C4DEE4-F1
#
_entry.id   AF-A0A7C4DEE4-F1
#
_cell.length_a   1.000
_cell.length_b   1.000
_cell.length_c   1.000
_cell.angle_alpha   90.00
_cell.angle_beta   90.00
_cell.angle_gamma   90.00
#
_symmetry.space_group_name_H-M   'P 1'
#
loop_
_entity.id
_entity.type
_entity.pdbx_description
1 polymer ?
#
loop_
_entity_poly.entity_id
_entity_poly.type
_entity_poly.pdbx_seq_one_letter_code
_entity_poly.pdbx_strand_id
1 'polypeptide(L)'
;MLDLNFKGTALPILLCGDLMDKLEEKIIEILSKLEPLTLMEIAEKLNKSPNAVFRALRKLFEKGRVGCDIKTRRYYLEEGYEEQEDEEEIEDVKV
;
A
#
# COMPACT_ATOMS: atom_id res chain seq x y z
N MET A 1 -2.07 -17.46 29.55
CA MET A 1 -1.02 -16.93 28.68
C MET A 1 -1.20 -17.65 27.35
N LEU A 2 -1.80 -17.02 26.35
CA LEU A 2 -2.08 -17.68 25.08
C LEU A 2 -0.98 -17.26 24.10
N ASP A 3 -0.05 -18.17 23.87
CA ASP A 3 0.94 -18.09 22.79
C ASP A 3 0.22 -18.10 21.44
N LEU A 4 0.24 -16.96 20.76
CA LEU A 4 -0.26 -16.83 19.39
C LEU A 4 0.79 -17.38 18.42
N ASN A 5 0.61 -18.65 18.11
CA ASN A 5 1.27 -19.44 17.08
C ASN A 5 0.99 -18.83 15.69
N PHE A 6 1.81 -17.87 15.24
CA PHE A 6 1.69 -17.31 13.89
C PHE A 6 2.34 -18.28 12.90
N LYS A 7 1.53 -19.23 12.40
CA LYS A 7 1.90 -20.15 11.33
C LYS A 7 2.31 -19.35 10.10
N GLY A 8 3.59 -19.48 9.74
CA GLY A 8 4.15 -18.95 8.51
C GLY A 8 3.36 -19.44 7.29
N THR A 9 2.86 -18.48 6.52
CA THR A 9 2.50 -18.70 5.12
C THR A 9 3.62 -18.08 4.28
N ALA A 10 4.52 -18.93 3.79
CA ALA A 10 5.33 -18.61 2.63
C ALA A 10 4.39 -18.44 1.44
N LEU A 11 4.12 -17.20 1.04
CA LEU A 11 3.49 -16.90 -0.25
C LEU A 11 4.59 -16.64 -1.28
N PRO A 12 4.44 -17.17 -2.50
CA PRO A 12 5.49 -17.18 -3.49
C PRO A 12 5.75 -15.75 -3.99
N ILE A 13 7.04 -15.43 -4.06
CA ILE A 13 7.60 -14.35 -4.85
C ILE A 13 7.12 -14.57 -6.29
N LEU A 14 6.13 -13.80 -6.71
CA LEU A 14 5.64 -13.76 -8.09
C LEU A 14 5.59 -12.29 -8.47
N LEU A 15 6.49 -11.91 -9.38
CA LEU A 15 6.59 -10.60 -10.00
C LEU A 15 5.21 -9.98 -10.24
N CYS A 16 4.84 -8.99 -9.42
CA CYS A 16 4.05 -7.88 -9.90
C CYS A 16 5.03 -6.72 -9.98
N GLY A 17 5.54 -6.43 -11.17
CA GLY A 17 6.13 -5.12 -11.42
C GLY A 17 5.13 -4.08 -10.94
N ASP A 18 5.59 -3.17 -10.07
CA ASP A 18 4.80 -2.22 -9.32
C ASP A 18 4.22 -1.13 -10.24
N LEU A 19 3.27 -1.50 -11.11
CA LEU A 19 2.39 -0.50 -11.69
C LEU A 19 1.40 -0.09 -10.59
N MET A 20 1.72 0.97 -9.85
CA MET A 20 0.76 1.58 -8.94
C MET A 20 -0.48 1.98 -9.73
N ASP A 21 -1.63 1.50 -9.28
CA ASP A 21 -2.90 1.97 -9.82
C ASP A 21 -3.05 3.46 -9.45
N LYS A 22 -3.62 4.28 -10.33
CA LYS A 22 -3.95 5.70 -10.03
C LYS A 22 -4.80 5.90 -8.76
N LEU A 23 -5.41 4.81 -8.28
CA LEU A 23 -6.20 4.78 -7.04
C LEU A 23 -5.28 4.60 -5.81
N GLU A 24 -4.24 3.78 -5.92
CA GLU A 24 -3.25 3.54 -4.87
C GLU A 24 -2.46 4.82 -4.55
N GLU A 25 -1.94 5.50 -5.59
CA GLU A 25 -1.23 6.78 -5.45
C GLU A 25 -2.07 7.83 -4.71
N LYS A 26 -3.35 7.96 -5.07
CA LYS A 26 -4.26 8.90 -4.43
C LYS A 26 -4.54 8.56 -2.98
N ILE A 27 -4.58 7.28 -2.63
CA ILE A 27 -4.75 6.86 -1.24
C ILE A 27 -3.52 7.26 -0.42
N ILE A 28 -2.32 7.01 -0.95
CA ILE A 28 -1.05 7.43 -0.35
C ILE A 28 -1.03 8.95 -0.17
N GLU A 29 -1.38 9.72 -1.19
CA GLU A 29 -1.40 11.18 -1.14
C GLU A 29 -2.35 11.70 -0.04
N ILE A 30 -3.52 11.08 0.10
CA ILE A 30 -4.49 11.43 1.15
C ILE A 30 -3.95 11.09 2.54
N LEU A 31 -3.38 9.89 2.71
CA LEU A 31 -2.83 9.43 3.99
C LEU A 31 -1.53 10.17 4.38
N SER A 32 -0.80 10.71 3.40
CA SER A 32 0.37 11.56 3.63
C SER A 32 -0.04 12.96 4.13
N LYS A 33 -1.17 13.49 3.64
CA LYS A 33 -1.66 14.83 4.01
C LYS A 33 -2.57 14.84 5.24
N LEU A 34 -3.20 13.72 5.57
CA LEU A 34 -4.23 13.62 6.61
C LEU A 34 -3.84 12.60 7.67
N GLU A 35 -4.41 12.78 8.86
CA GLU A 35 -4.36 11.77 9.93
C GLU A 35 -4.92 10.42 9.49
N PRO A 36 -4.60 9.31 10.19
CA PRO A 36 -5.05 7.97 9.82
C PRO A 36 -6.54 7.92 9.49
N LEU A 37 -6.95 7.41 8.34
CA LEU A 37 -8.35 7.43 7.93
C LEU A 37 -8.98 6.05 7.94
N THR A 38 -10.30 6.02 8.14
CA THR A 38 -11.08 4.80 7.96
C THR A 38 -11.35 4.54 6.46
N LEU A 39 -11.67 3.29 6.13
CA LEU A 39 -12.05 2.89 4.78
C LEU A 39 -13.15 3.78 4.18
N MET A 40 -14.15 4.15 5.01
CA MET A 40 -15.30 4.93 4.56
C MET A 40 -14.90 6.38 4.21
N GLU A 41 -14.09 7.01 5.06
CA GLU A 41 -13.62 8.38 4.84
C GLU A 41 -12.75 8.47 3.57
N ILE A 42 -11.91 7.46 3.33
CA ILE A 42 -11.10 7.38 2.10
C ILE A 42 -12.01 7.22 0.88
N ALA A 43 -13.03 6.36 0.97
CA ALA A 43 -14.01 6.15 -0.10
C ALA A 43 -14.80 7.42 -0.44
N GLU A 44 -15.24 8.16 0.57
CA GLU A 44 -15.93 9.45 0.41
C GLU A 44 -15.02 10.50 -0.24
N LYS A 45 -13.78 10.65 0.23
CA LYS A 45 -12.82 11.59 -0.35
C LYS A 45 -12.50 11.28 -1.81
N LEU A 46 -12.35 10.01 -2.14
CA LEU A 46 -12.03 9.57 -3.50
C LEU A 46 -13.27 9.47 -4.40
N ASN A 47 -14.48 9.61 -3.84
CA ASN A 47 -15.74 9.33 -4.53
C ASN A 47 -15.71 7.95 -5.21
N LYS A 48 -15.21 6.93 -4.50
CA LYS A 48 -15.08 5.55 -4.98
C LYS A 48 -15.87 4.60 -4.10
N SER A 49 -16.16 3.42 -4.64
CA SER A 49 -16.82 2.39 -3.84
C SER A 49 -15.87 1.89 -2.74
N PRO A 50 -16.38 1.62 -1.52
CA PRO A 50 -15.57 1.08 -0.42
C PRO A 50 -14.85 -0.22 -0.81
N ASN A 51 -15.47 -1.05 -1.67
CA ASN A 51 -14.86 -2.27 -2.18
C ASN A 51 -13.63 -2.01 -3.07
N ALA A 52 -13.64 -0.96 -3.89
CA ALA A 52 -12.49 -0.61 -4.72
C ALA A 52 -11.35 -0.09 -3.84
N VAL A 53 -11.66 0.76 -2.86
CA VAL A 53 -10.69 1.27 -1.89
C VAL A 53 -10.09 0.15 -1.05
N PHE A 54 -10.91 -0.80 -0.58
CA PHE A 54 -10.44 -1.95 0.19
C PHE A 54 -9.47 -2.83 -0.60
N ARG A 55 -9.74 -3.07 -1.89
CA ARG A 55 -8.83 -3.82 -2.76
C ARG A 55 -7.50 -3.09 -2.94
N ALA A 56 -7.52 -1.77 -3.14
CA ALA A 56 -6.31 -0.96 -3.26
C ALA A 56 -5.51 -0.91 -1.95
N LEU A 57 -6.17 -0.66 -0.81
CA LEU A 57 -5.55 -0.69 0.51
C LEU A 57 -4.92 -2.04 0.83
N ARG A 58 -5.58 -3.14 0.45
CA ARG A 58 -5.02 -4.48 0.62
C ARG A 58 -3.73 -4.67 -0.18
N LYS A 59 -3.69 -4.23 -1.44
CA LYS A 59 -2.46 -4.27 -2.23
C LYS A 59 -1.36 -3.40 -1.62
N LEU A 60 -1.70 -2.19 -1.18
CA LEU A 60 -0.76 -1.30 -0.49
C LEU A 60 -0.22 -1.94 0.79
N PHE A 61 -1.06 -2.62 1.56
CA PHE A 61 -0.66 -3.34 2.76
C PHE A 61 0.26 -4.52 2.43
N GLU A 62 -0.03 -5.29 1.37
CA GLU A 62 0.84 -6.37 0.89
C GLU A 62 2.21 -5.85 0.41
N LYS A 63 2.24 -4.66 -0.21
CA LYS A 63 3.47 -3.94 -0.60
C LYS A 63 4.21 -3.30 0.59
N GLY A 64 3.67 -3.42 1.79
CA GLY A 64 4.13 -2.70 2.97
C GLY A 64 3.65 -1.24 3.02
N ARG A 65 3.29 -0.60 1.89
CA ARG A 65 2.97 0.84 1.66
C ARG A 65 1.95 1.50 2.61
N VAL A 66 1.12 0.75 3.32
CA VAL A 66 0.23 1.29 4.38
C VAL A 66 0.11 0.31 5.55
N GLY A 67 -0.01 0.85 6.76
CA GLY A 67 -0.34 0.11 7.97
C GLY A 67 -1.83 0.18 8.31
N CYS A 68 -2.31 -0.75 9.14
CA CYS A 68 -3.68 -0.78 9.63
C CYS A 68 -3.69 -1.06 11.14
N ASP A 69 -4.25 -0.12 11.92
CA ASP A 69 -4.44 -0.33 13.35
C ASP A 69 -5.71 -1.15 13.60
N ILE A 70 -5.53 -2.35 14.17
CA ILE A 70 -6.62 -3.31 14.44
C ILE A 70 -7.62 -2.75 15.46
N LYS A 71 -7.17 -1.88 16.39
CA LYS A 71 -8.02 -1.33 17.46
C LYS A 71 -8.98 -0.27 16.92
N THR A 72 -8.49 0.58 16.03
CA THR A 72 -9.24 1.73 15.50
C THR A 72 -9.78 1.50 14.09
N ARG A 73 -9.32 0.45 13.39
CA ARG A 73 -9.58 0.17 11.97
C ARG A 73 -9.21 1.35 11.06
N ARG A 74 -8.19 2.11 11.46
CA ARG A 74 -7.68 3.25 10.70
C ARG A 74 -6.41 2.84 9.97
N TYR A 75 -6.30 3.32 8.74
CA TYR A 75 -5.14 3.12 7.88
C TYR A 75 -4.20 4.31 8.02
N TYR A 76 -2.90 4.04 8.05
CA TYR A 76 -1.86 5.05 8.16
C TYR A 76 -0.71 4.74 7.21
N LEU A 77 0.13 5.73 6.93
CA LEU A 77 1.34 5.54 6.13
C LEU A 77 2.45 5.00 7.05
N GLU A 78 3.06 3.86 6.73
CA GLU A 78 4.34 3.45 7.35
C GLU A 78 5.45 4.30 6.70
N GLU A 79 6.36 4.89 7.48
CA GLU A 79 7.41 5.78 6.93
C GLU A 79 8.65 5.01 6.40
N GLY A 80 8.52 3.72 6.10
CA GLY A 80 9.64 2.81 5.86
C GLY A 80 9.90 2.39 4.41
N TYR A 81 9.21 2.99 3.43
CA TYR A 81 9.47 2.65 2.02
C TYR A 81 10.53 3.57 1.46
N GLU A 82 11.75 3.06 1.40
CA GLU A 82 12.71 3.56 0.44
C GLU A 82 12.08 3.34 -0.94
N GLU A 83 11.79 4.43 -1.67
CA GLU A 83 11.64 4.34 -3.12
C GLU A 83 12.94 3.71 -3.61
N GLN A 84 12.87 2.45 -4.03
CA GLN A 84 13.89 1.89 -4.90
C GLN A 84 13.76 2.74 -6.17
N GLU A 85 14.59 3.77 -6.27
CA GLU A 85 14.85 4.45 -7.54
C GLU A 85 15.37 3.36 -8.46
N ASP A 86 14.48 2.82 -9.29
CA ASP A 86 14.89 2.09 -10.48
C ASP A 86 15.62 3.12 -11.34
N GLU A 87 16.93 3.28 -11.13
CA GLU A 87 17.82 3.92 -12.08
C GLU A 87 17.68 3.13 -13.38
N GLU A 88 16.81 3.60 -14.29
CA GLU A 88 16.90 3.24 -15.69
C GLU A 88 18.22 3.81 -16.22
N GLU A 89 19.30 3.05 -16.06
CA GLU A 89 20.55 3.29 -16.77
C GLU A 89 20.30 2.97 -18.25
N ILE A 90 19.86 3.98 -19.00
CA ILE A 90 19.71 3.89 -20.45
C ILE A 90 21.13 3.91 -21.07
N GLU A 91 21.80 2.76 -21.12
CA GLU A 91 22.99 2.57 -21.95
C GLU A 91 22.60 2.44 -23.43
N ASP A 92 22.43 3.57 -24.13
CA ASP A 92 22.43 3.56 -25.58
C ASP A 92 23.87 3.70 -26.13
N VAL A 93 24.47 2.52 -26.32
CA VAL A 93 25.38 2.08 -27.38
C VAL A 93 26.04 3.17 -28.26
N LYS A 94 27.35 3.28 -28.11
CA LYS A 94 28.27 3.96 -29.03
C LYS A 94 28.33 3.22 -30.37
N VAL A 95 27.86 3.85 -31.45
CA VAL A 95 28.16 3.47 -32.85
C VAL A 95 29.41 4.20 -33.34
#